data_AF-A0A847KYA9-F1
#
_entry.id   AF-A0A847KYA9-F1
#
_cell.length_a   1.000
_cell.length_b   1.000
_cell.length_c   1.000
_cell.angle_alpha   90.00
_cell.angle_beta   90.00
_cell.angle_gamma   90.00
#
_symmetry.space_group_name_H-M   'P 1'
#
loop_
_entity.id
_entity.type
_entity.pdbx_description
1 polymer ?
#
loop_
_entity_poly.entity_id
_entity_poly.type
_entity_poly.pdbx_seq_one_letter_code
_entity_poly.pdbx_strand_id
1 'polypeptide(L)'
;MFKRIAEAIRKRPIIGWAIFFVTLVGVFLLGLLAASITERRAEIATIVANRIDEIEPMDPRSENYKNNFRREYDTWRKTQEMDFRSKHNGNQVTDVLAERPEMVILWAGYAFAKDYNAPRGHMYAIIDNRNSLRTGTPTKEGDGPQPAACWVCKSPDVPRVMHEQGIEGFYSHKWGDLGTEIVNPVGCATCHDSETMNLNISQPALIEAYQAMGKDIEKATPQEMRSLVCAQCHVEYYFAGDQKVVTFPWKEGMSVEEIEAYYDAFEFTDWVHGLSKAPMLKAQHPDYEVFLLGTHSQRGVSCADCHMPYNSEGGIKYSDHQIMSPLKKVDKTCQVCHRDSEEKLINYVYEIQDKANEIRNRV
;
A
#
# COMPACT_ATOMS: atom_id res chain seq x y z
N MET A 1 -28.63 27.04 35.65
CA MET A 1 -29.11 25.86 34.89
C MET A 1 -29.74 24.81 35.81
N PHE A 2 -29.03 24.31 36.84
CA PHE A 2 -29.52 23.27 37.74
C PHE A 2 -30.80 23.59 38.55
N LYS A 3 -30.98 24.83 39.05
CA LYS A 3 -32.21 25.24 39.76
C LYS A 3 -33.49 25.14 38.92
N ARG A 4 -33.40 25.44 37.61
CA ARG A 4 -34.54 25.35 36.67
C ARG A 4 -34.89 23.90 36.33
N ILE A 5 -33.90 23.02 36.28
CA ILE A 5 -34.10 21.58 36.04
C ILE A 5 -34.79 20.92 37.24
N ALA A 6 -34.38 21.27 38.46
CA ALA A 6 -35.01 20.77 39.69
C ALA A 6 -36.49 21.19 39.80
N GLU A 7 -36.83 22.44 39.45
CA GLU A 7 -38.23 22.89 39.39
C GLU A 7 -39.04 22.20 38.28
N ALA A 8 -38.45 21.96 37.12
CA ALA A 8 -39.10 21.26 36.01
C ALA A 8 -39.41 19.79 36.36
N ILE A 9 -38.47 19.09 37.01
CA ILE A 9 -38.65 17.72 37.50
C ILE A 9 -39.73 17.67 38.59
N ARG A 10 -39.78 18.65 39.49
CA ARG A 10 -40.80 18.74 40.55
C ARG A 10 -42.21 18.98 40.00
N LYS A 11 -42.35 19.71 38.88
CA LYS A 11 -43.63 19.95 38.19
C LYS A 11 -44.06 18.80 37.29
N ARG A 12 -43.12 18.08 36.66
CA ARG A 12 -43.38 16.93 35.79
C ARG A 12 -42.35 15.82 36.05
N PRO A 13 -42.67 14.83 36.91
CA PRO A 13 -41.75 13.75 37.29
C PRO A 13 -41.21 12.96 36.09
N ILE A 14 -41.97 12.88 35.00
CA ILE A 14 -41.59 12.24 33.73
C ILE A 14 -40.28 12.83 33.16
N ILE A 15 -40.00 14.13 33.38
CA ILE A 15 -38.75 14.75 32.91
C ILE A 15 -37.55 14.16 33.65
N GLY A 16 -37.69 13.88 34.96
CA GLY A 16 -36.65 13.22 35.75
C GLY A 16 -36.40 11.79 35.27
N TRP A 17 -37.47 11.03 35.02
CA TRP A 17 -37.37 9.68 34.46
C TRP A 17 -36.75 9.66 33.06
N ALA A 18 -37.10 10.60 32.19
CA ALA A 18 -36.52 10.71 30.85
C ALA A 18 -35.01 11.00 30.91
N ILE A 19 -34.58 11.94 31.76
CA ILE A 19 -33.15 12.22 31.97
C ILE A 19 -32.44 10.98 32.53
N PHE A 20 -33.03 10.29 33.52
CA PHE A 20 -32.47 9.06 34.07
C PHE A 20 -32.26 7.98 33.00
N PHE A 21 -33.28 7.67 32.19
CA PHE A 21 -33.17 6.67 31.13
C PHE A 21 -32.17 7.06 30.04
N VAL A 22 -32.13 8.32 29.60
CA VAL A 22 -31.14 8.79 28.62
C VAL A 22 -29.72 8.65 29.16
N THR A 23 -29.51 9.01 30.44
CA THR A 23 -28.20 8.87 31.08
C THR A 23 -27.81 7.41 31.24
N LEU A 24 -28.75 6.54 31.60
CA LEU A 24 -28.53 5.11 31.75
C LEU A 24 -28.16 4.44 30.41
N VAL A 25 -28.86 4.79 29.32
CA VAL A 25 -28.51 4.35 27.96
C VAL A 25 -27.13 4.89 27.55
N GLY A 26 -26.83 6.16 27.84
CA GLY A 26 -25.51 6.74 27.55
C GLY A 26 -24.37 6.02 28.27
N VAL A 27 -24.51 5.74 29.57
CA VAL A 27 -23.52 4.99 30.35
C VAL A 27 -23.41 3.54 29.86
N PHE A 28 -24.52 2.90 29.51
CA PHE A 28 -24.52 1.54 28.96
C PHE A 28 -23.76 1.47 27.62
N LEU A 29 -24.02 2.40 26.70
CA LEU A 29 -23.31 2.48 25.42
C LEU A 29 -21.82 2.78 25.59
N LEU A 30 -21.45 3.66 26.54
CA LEU A 30 -20.04 3.90 26.89
C LEU A 30 -19.38 2.66 27.51
N GLY A 31 -20.12 1.89 28.32
CA GLY A 31 -19.67 0.61 28.87
C GLY A 31 -19.43 -0.43 27.78
N LEU A 32 -20.33 -0.54 26.79
CA LEU A 32 -20.15 -1.42 25.63
C LEU A 32 -18.94 -0.99 24.78
N LEU A 33 -18.74 0.30 24.57
CA LEU A 33 -17.58 0.83 23.86
C LEU A 33 -16.28 0.52 24.62
N ALA A 34 -16.25 0.75 25.94
CA ALA A 34 -15.10 0.44 26.78
C ALA A 34 -14.80 -1.07 26.80
N ALA A 35 -15.82 -1.92 26.90
CA ALA A 35 -15.67 -3.37 26.79
C ALA A 35 -15.10 -3.78 25.43
N SER A 36 -15.62 -3.25 24.33
CA SER A 36 -15.12 -3.53 22.99
C SER A 36 -13.66 -3.11 22.80
N ILE A 37 -13.26 -1.95 23.33
CA ILE A 37 -11.87 -1.48 23.27
C ILE A 37 -10.96 -2.39 24.11
N THR A 38 -11.43 -2.82 25.28
CA THR A 38 -10.65 -3.67 26.20
C THR A 38 -10.46 -5.08 25.65
N GLU A 39 -11.51 -5.66 25.06
CA GLU A 39 -11.47 -6.98 24.43
C GLU A 39 -10.50 -7.01 23.24
N ARG A 40 -10.52 -5.96 22.39
CA ARG A 40 -9.56 -5.82 21.28
C ARG A 40 -8.11 -5.66 21.75
N ARG A 41 -7.88 -4.95 22.86
CA ARG A 41 -6.54 -4.84 23.46
C ARG A 41 -6.08 -6.18 24.06
N ALA A 42 -6.98 -6.93 24.67
CA ALA A 42 -6.69 -8.25 25.21
C ALA A 42 -6.34 -9.26 24.10
N GLU A 43 -7.05 -9.23 22.96
CA GLU A 43 -6.78 -10.10 21.81
C GLU A 43 -5.37 -9.88 21.23
N ILE A 44 -4.97 -8.61 21.00
CA ILE A 44 -3.63 -8.25 20.53
C ILE A 44 -2.56 -8.64 21.58
N ALA A 45 -2.82 -8.36 22.86
CA ALA A 45 -1.91 -8.74 23.94
C ALA A 45 -1.75 -10.26 24.02
N THR A 46 -2.78 -11.06 23.79
CA THR A 46 -2.67 -12.52 23.77
C THR A 46 -1.93 -13.06 22.55
N ILE A 47 -2.04 -12.43 21.38
CA ILE A 47 -1.32 -12.87 20.18
C ILE A 47 0.18 -12.60 20.31
N VAL A 48 0.57 -11.42 20.82
CA VAL A 48 1.98 -11.08 21.03
C VAL A 48 2.57 -11.80 22.25
N ALA A 49 1.80 -11.99 23.33
CA ALA A 49 2.27 -12.69 24.53
C ALA A 49 2.34 -14.21 24.37
N ASN A 50 1.61 -14.80 23.43
CA ASN A 50 1.62 -16.25 23.15
C ASN A 50 2.42 -16.60 21.87
N ARG A 51 3.44 -15.81 21.52
CA ARG A 51 4.37 -16.19 20.44
C ARG A 51 4.95 -17.59 20.74
N ILE A 52 4.85 -18.44 19.74
CA ILE A 52 5.42 -19.80 19.73
C ILE A 52 6.92 -19.69 19.44
N ASP A 53 7.28 -18.94 18.40
CA ASP A 53 8.67 -18.77 17.94
C ASP A 53 9.16 -17.34 18.19
N GLU A 54 10.45 -17.22 18.48
CA GLU A 54 11.16 -15.94 18.48
C GLU A 54 11.37 -15.47 17.04
N ILE A 55 11.15 -14.17 16.79
CA ILE A 55 11.33 -13.54 15.49
C ILE A 55 12.39 -12.47 15.66
N GLU A 56 13.49 -12.61 14.93
CA GLU A 56 14.59 -11.64 14.97
C GLU A 56 14.11 -10.25 14.52
N PRO A 57 14.69 -9.16 15.08
CA PRO A 57 14.45 -7.81 14.60
C PRO A 57 14.69 -7.71 13.09
N MET A 58 13.70 -7.18 12.36
CA MET A 58 13.73 -7.02 10.90
C MET A 58 13.92 -8.32 10.10
N ASP A 59 13.50 -9.48 10.63
CA ASP A 59 13.61 -10.75 9.89
C ASP A 59 12.87 -10.70 8.54
N PRO A 60 13.56 -10.76 7.39
CA PRO A 60 12.92 -10.64 6.09
C PRO A 60 12.18 -11.92 5.67
N ARG A 61 12.41 -13.05 6.37
CA ARG A 61 11.88 -14.37 6.00
C ARG A 61 10.47 -14.55 6.55
N SER A 62 9.47 -14.34 5.69
CA SER A 62 8.06 -14.44 6.09
C SER A 62 7.68 -15.83 6.62
N GLU A 63 8.41 -16.88 6.24
CA GLU A 63 8.27 -18.25 6.77
C GLU A 63 8.40 -18.32 8.29
N ASN A 64 9.26 -17.49 8.89
CA ASN A 64 9.50 -17.50 10.34
C ASN A 64 8.30 -16.93 11.13
N TYR A 65 7.40 -16.22 10.46
CA TYR A 65 6.18 -15.68 11.06
C TYR A 65 5.04 -16.71 11.10
N LYS A 66 5.16 -17.83 10.37
CA LYS A 66 4.06 -18.77 10.09
C LYS A 66 3.43 -19.40 11.33
N ASN A 67 4.23 -19.80 12.32
CA ASN A 67 3.71 -20.49 13.50
C ASN A 67 2.98 -19.52 14.43
N ASN A 68 3.47 -18.28 14.51
CA ASN A 68 2.85 -17.21 15.30
C ASN A 68 1.59 -16.63 14.62
N PHE A 69 1.61 -16.47 13.29
CA PHE A 69 0.59 -15.75 12.51
C PHE A 69 0.06 -16.59 11.35
N ARG A 70 -0.47 -17.77 11.68
CA ARG A 70 -0.78 -18.81 10.68
C ARG A 70 -1.79 -18.35 9.62
N ARG A 71 -2.81 -17.58 10.00
CA ARG A 71 -3.91 -17.17 9.10
C ARG A 71 -3.47 -16.10 8.12
N GLU A 72 -2.71 -15.14 8.64
CA GLU A 72 -2.08 -14.06 7.88
C GLU A 72 -1.06 -14.66 6.91
N TYR A 73 -0.16 -15.53 7.38
CA TYR A 73 0.81 -16.22 6.53
C TYR A 73 0.14 -17.06 5.43
N ASP A 74 -0.88 -17.85 5.79
CA ASP A 74 -1.56 -18.70 4.80
C ASP A 74 -2.32 -17.89 3.74
N THR A 75 -2.88 -16.73 4.08
CA THR A 75 -3.52 -15.84 3.09
C THR A 75 -2.50 -15.04 2.28
N TRP A 76 -1.42 -14.54 2.89
CA TRP A 76 -0.29 -13.91 2.20
C TRP A 76 0.30 -14.82 1.13
N ARG A 77 0.49 -16.12 1.45
CA ARG A 77 1.04 -17.10 0.50
C ARG A 77 0.16 -17.25 -0.74
N LYS A 78 -1.15 -17.01 -0.64
CA LYS A 78 -2.09 -17.06 -1.78
C LYS A 78 -1.91 -15.92 -2.78
N THR A 79 -1.05 -14.93 -2.52
CA THR A 79 -0.65 -13.97 -3.55
C THR A 79 0.09 -14.64 -4.72
N GLN A 80 0.56 -15.88 -4.55
CA GLN A 80 1.07 -16.70 -5.66
C GLN A 80 -0.04 -17.22 -6.59
N GLU A 81 -1.31 -17.21 -6.17
CA GLU A 81 -2.42 -17.64 -7.03
C GLU A 81 -2.61 -16.62 -8.16
N MET A 82 -2.72 -17.10 -9.40
CA MET A 82 -2.94 -16.30 -10.62
C MET A 82 -4.27 -16.68 -11.29
N ASP A 83 -5.32 -16.78 -10.48
CA ASP A 83 -6.62 -17.38 -10.82
C ASP A 83 -7.73 -16.34 -11.07
N PHE A 84 -7.41 -15.05 -11.17
CA PHE A 84 -8.41 -13.99 -11.31
C PHE A 84 -8.09 -13.02 -12.44
N ARG A 85 -9.11 -12.81 -13.29
CA ARG A 85 -9.11 -11.80 -14.34
C ARG A 85 -10.47 -11.12 -14.36
N SER A 86 -10.47 -9.81 -14.17
CA SER A 86 -11.62 -8.94 -14.42
C SER A 86 -11.58 -8.45 -15.87
N LYS A 87 -12.52 -7.58 -16.26
CA LYS A 87 -12.58 -7.03 -17.62
C LYS A 87 -11.26 -6.38 -18.06
N HIS A 88 -10.59 -5.64 -17.16
CA HIS A 88 -9.42 -4.81 -17.48
C HIS A 88 -8.16 -5.16 -16.69
N ASN A 89 -8.28 -5.89 -15.58
CA ASN A 89 -7.17 -6.13 -14.65
C ASN A 89 -7.19 -7.58 -14.15
N GLY A 90 -6.16 -8.00 -13.42
CA GLY A 90 -6.10 -9.34 -12.86
C GLY A 90 -4.80 -9.57 -12.10
N ASN A 91 -4.53 -10.83 -11.78
CA ASN A 91 -3.25 -11.29 -11.22
C ASN A 91 -2.53 -12.26 -12.17
N GLN A 92 -2.98 -12.34 -13.43
CA GLN A 92 -2.36 -13.14 -14.49
C GLN A 92 -1.23 -12.35 -15.16
N VAL A 93 -0.27 -13.07 -15.75
CA VAL A 93 0.79 -12.45 -16.56
C VAL A 93 0.15 -11.84 -17.81
N THR A 94 0.26 -10.52 -17.94
CA THR A 94 -0.25 -9.77 -19.08
C THR A 94 0.85 -8.84 -19.59
N ASP A 95 1.29 -9.06 -20.82
CA ASP A 95 2.20 -8.17 -21.53
C ASP A 95 1.44 -6.94 -22.00
N VAL A 96 1.71 -5.82 -21.34
CA VAL A 96 1.01 -4.57 -21.60
C VAL A 96 1.54 -3.90 -22.87
N LEU A 97 2.79 -4.16 -23.29
CA LEU A 97 3.30 -3.68 -24.58
C LEU A 97 2.67 -4.44 -25.75
N ALA A 98 2.40 -5.73 -25.59
CA ALA A 98 1.67 -6.51 -26.59
C ALA A 98 0.21 -6.06 -26.73
N GLU A 99 -0.47 -5.77 -25.61
CA GLU A 99 -1.85 -5.24 -25.64
C GLU A 99 -1.92 -3.78 -26.14
N ARG A 100 -0.83 -3.00 -25.97
CA ARG A 100 -0.77 -1.56 -26.27
C ARG A 100 0.59 -1.16 -26.86
N PRO A 101 0.86 -1.50 -28.13
CA PRO A 101 2.16 -1.30 -28.76
C PRO A 101 2.57 0.18 -28.90
N GLU A 102 1.62 1.11 -28.84
CA GLU A 102 1.87 2.55 -28.86
C GLU A 102 2.78 2.98 -27.69
N MET A 103 2.74 2.27 -26.56
CA MET A 103 3.59 2.58 -25.41
C MET A 103 5.09 2.32 -25.68
N VAL A 104 5.42 1.43 -26.63
CA VAL A 104 6.80 1.26 -27.10
C VAL A 104 7.30 2.55 -27.77
N ILE A 105 6.42 3.23 -28.51
CA ILE A 105 6.73 4.52 -29.14
C ILE A 105 6.82 5.61 -28.10
N LEU A 106 5.85 5.71 -27.17
CA LEU A 106 5.85 6.75 -26.12
C LEU A 106 7.06 6.65 -25.19
N TRP A 107 7.59 5.45 -24.97
CA TRP A 107 8.77 5.20 -24.14
C TRP A 107 10.03 4.95 -24.95
N ALA A 108 10.07 5.35 -26.22
CA ALA A 108 11.24 5.14 -27.06
C ALA A 108 12.49 5.73 -26.39
N GLY A 109 13.56 4.93 -26.32
CA GLY A 109 14.80 5.29 -25.62
C GLY A 109 14.81 4.98 -24.12
N TYR A 110 13.71 4.50 -23.55
CA TYR A 110 13.62 4.15 -22.12
C TYR A 110 13.44 2.64 -21.91
N ALA A 111 13.81 2.15 -20.71
CA ALA A 111 13.76 0.72 -20.40
C ALA A 111 12.36 0.12 -20.52
N PHE A 112 11.32 0.90 -20.24
CA PHE A 112 9.93 0.46 -20.31
C PHE A 112 9.46 0.12 -21.74
N ALA A 113 10.11 0.61 -22.79
CA ALA A 113 9.83 0.18 -24.16
C ALA A 113 10.34 -1.24 -24.48
N LYS A 114 11.17 -1.83 -23.61
CA LYS A 114 11.69 -3.20 -23.78
C LYS A 114 10.76 -4.24 -23.18
N ASP A 115 10.20 -3.94 -22.01
CA ASP A 115 9.36 -4.85 -21.24
C ASP A 115 8.56 -4.09 -20.19
N TYR A 116 7.25 -4.29 -20.21
CA TYR A 116 6.30 -3.75 -19.24
C TYR A 116 5.07 -4.65 -19.15
N ASN A 117 4.89 -5.29 -18.00
CA ASN A 117 3.79 -6.21 -17.73
C ASN A 117 2.86 -5.61 -16.68
N ALA A 118 1.60 -6.02 -16.69
CA ALA A 118 0.65 -5.70 -15.63
C ALA A 118 1.12 -6.32 -14.29
N PRO A 119 0.81 -5.68 -13.15
CA PRO A 119 1.17 -6.24 -11.85
C PRO A 119 0.46 -7.58 -11.61
N ARG A 120 1.12 -8.45 -10.85
CA ARG A 120 0.53 -9.67 -10.27
C ARG A 120 0.84 -9.71 -8.77
N GLY A 121 0.52 -10.81 -8.10
CA GLY A 121 0.61 -10.87 -6.64
C GLY A 121 2.03 -10.71 -6.08
N HIS A 122 2.11 -10.19 -4.84
CA HIS A 122 3.35 -9.82 -4.16
C HIS A 122 4.43 -10.91 -4.10
N MET A 123 4.04 -12.19 -4.07
CA MET A 123 4.98 -13.32 -4.12
C MET A 123 5.91 -13.27 -5.33
N TYR A 124 5.49 -12.62 -6.42
CA TYR A 124 6.27 -12.53 -7.66
C TYR A 124 7.13 -11.27 -7.75
N ALA A 125 7.09 -10.35 -6.78
CA ALA A 125 7.80 -9.06 -6.88
C ALA A 125 9.30 -9.21 -7.21
N ILE A 126 9.98 -10.17 -6.56
CA ILE A 126 11.41 -10.45 -6.80
C ILE A 126 11.63 -11.12 -8.15
N ILE A 127 10.80 -12.11 -8.47
CA ILE A 127 10.92 -12.86 -9.72
C ILE A 127 10.69 -11.93 -10.92
N ASP A 128 9.68 -11.07 -10.85
CA ASP A 128 9.36 -10.12 -11.93
C ASP A 128 10.40 -9.02 -12.05
N ASN A 129 10.97 -8.57 -10.93
CA ASN A 129 12.08 -7.63 -10.96
C ASN A 129 13.35 -8.23 -11.61
N ARG A 130 13.64 -9.50 -11.33
CA ARG A 130 14.77 -10.24 -11.93
C ARG A 130 14.55 -10.57 -13.41
N ASN A 131 13.34 -10.97 -13.77
CA ASN A 131 13.04 -11.42 -15.12
C ASN A 131 12.80 -10.28 -16.11
N SER A 132 12.51 -9.07 -15.62
CA SER A 132 12.18 -7.98 -16.50
C SER A 132 13.37 -7.57 -17.38
N LEU A 133 13.15 -7.37 -18.67
CA LEU A 133 14.22 -6.92 -19.58
C LEU A 133 14.74 -5.51 -19.22
N ARG A 134 14.04 -4.80 -18.33
CA ARG A 134 14.45 -3.49 -17.81
C ARG A 134 15.72 -3.56 -16.96
N THR A 135 15.94 -4.66 -16.22
CA THR A 135 17.11 -4.85 -15.36
C THR A 135 18.32 -5.42 -16.09
N GLY A 136 18.13 -5.90 -17.33
CA GLY A 136 19.21 -6.37 -18.19
C GLY A 136 19.80 -7.71 -17.73
N THR A 137 21.05 -7.97 -18.09
CA THR A 137 21.75 -9.24 -17.79
C THR A 137 23.14 -8.96 -17.19
N PRO A 138 23.22 -8.39 -15.97
CA PRO A 138 24.51 -8.14 -15.33
C PRO A 138 25.26 -9.46 -15.11
N THR A 139 26.57 -9.45 -15.38
CA THR A 139 27.42 -10.67 -15.29
C THR A 139 28.56 -10.54 -14.27
N LYS A 140 28.79 -9.33 -13.75
CA LYS A 140 29.85 -9.01 -12.78
C LYS A 140 29.37 -7.89 -11.86
N GLU A 141 30.09 -7.70 -10.76
CA GLU A 141 29.87 -6.58 -9.83
C GLU A 141 29.98 -5.23 -10.56
N GLY A 142 29.08 -4.30 -10.22
CA GLY A 142 28.96 -2.99 -10.83
C GLY A 142 28.38 -2.99 -12.25
N ASP A 143 27.91 -4.13 -12.76
CA ASP A 143 27.31 -4.26 -14.09
C ASP A 143 25.79 -4.01 -14.08
N GLY A 144 25.24 -3.82 -15.28
CA GLY A 144 23.81 -3.68 -15.50
C GLY A 144 23.29 -2.24 -15.55
N PRO A 145 22.14 -2.04 -16.21
CA PRO A 145 21.59 -0.72 -16.46
C PRO A 145 20.96 -0.06 -15.22
N GLN A 146 20.52 -0.84 -14.23
CA GLN A 146 19.69 -0.34 -13.13
C GLN A 146 20.47 -0.14 -11.82
N PRO A 147 20.13 0.90 -11.02
CA PRO A 147 20.68 1.10 -9.68
C PRO A 147 20.05 0.15 -8.65
N ALA A 148 20.66 0.03 -7.47
CA ALA A 148 20.08 -0.70 -6.33
C ALA A 148 18.65 -0.24 -5.96
N ALA A 149 18.32 1.01 -6.26
CA ALA A 149 16.98 1.59 -6.05
C ALA A 149 15.84 0.76 -6.66
N CYS A 150 16.09 -0.03 -7.71
CA CYS A 150 15.08 -0.92 -8.29
C CYS A 150 14.62 -2.06 -7.35
N TRP A 151 15.36 -2.33 -6.26
CA TRP A 151 14.96 -3.29 -5.23
C TRP A 151 14.03 -2.71 -4.16
N VAL A 152 14.01 -1.39 -3.97
CA VAL A 152 13.42 -0.73 -2.78
C VAL A 152 12.01 -1.20 -2.47
N CYS A 153 11.17 -1.28 -3.50
CA CYS A 153 9.77 -1.66 -3.38
C CYS A 153 9.52 -3.15 -3.69
N LYS A 154 10.49 -4.05 -3.47
CA LYS A 154 10.41 -5.47 -3.89
C LYS A 154 10.63 -6.46 -2.76
N SER A 155 11.23 -6.05 -1.65
CA SER A 155 11.68 -6.97 -0.61
C SER A 155 11.72 -6.35 0.79
N PRO A 156 11.43 -7.13 1.85
CA PRO A 156 11.81 -6.78 3.22
C PRO A 156 13.33 -6.87 3.47
N ASP A 157 14.13 -7.46 2.57
CA ASP A 157 15.59 -7.45 2.68
C ASP A 157 16.18 -6.04 2.51
N VAL A 158 15.46 -5.11 1.86
CA VAL A 158 15.98 -3.75 1.61
C VAL A 158 16.21 -3.00 2.93
N PRO A 159 15.22 -2.85 3.83
CA PRO A 159 15.46 -2.27 5.15
C PRO A 159 16.59 -2.96 5.94
N ARG A 160 16.69 -4.30 5.86
CA ARG A 160 17.78 -5.07 6.48
C ARG A 160 19.15 -4.63 5.95
N VAL A 161 19.31 -4.60 4.62
CA VAL A 161 20.57 -4.19 3.98
C VAL A 161 20.89 -2.72 4.28
N MET A 162 19.90 -1.83 4.26
CA MET A 162 20.07 -0.42 4.66
C MET A 162 20.50 -0.28 6.13
N HIS A 163 20.01 -1.14 7.02
CA HIS A 163 20.43 -1.16 8.42
C HIS A 163 21.87 -1.67 8.58
N GLU A 164 22.25 -2.73 7.87
CA GLU A 164 23.59 -3.33 7.93
C GLU A 164 24.67 -2.47 7.28
N GLN A 165 24.37 -1.84 6.14
CA GLN A 165 25.34 -1.14 5.29
C GLN A 165 25.19 0.40 5.33
N GLY A 166 24.13 0.90 5.96
CA GLY A 166 23.71 2.30 5.84
C GLY A 166 22.90 2.58 4.58
N ILE A 167 22.06 3.60 4.62
CA ILE A 167 21.20 4.01 3.48
C ILE A 167 22.07 4.37 2.26
N GLU A 168 23.11 5.20 2.44
CA GLU A 168 24.05 5.55 1.37
C GLU A 168 24.80 4.32 0.84
N GLY A 169 25.16 3.39 1.73
CA GLY A 169 25.81 2.12 1.37
C GLY A 169 24.93 1.29 0.43
N PHE A 170 23.64 1.15 0.74
CA PHE A 170 22.67 0.48 -0.14
C PHE A 170 22.60 1.14 -1.53
N TYR A 171 22.46 2.46 -1.61
CA TYR A 171 22.32 3.17 -2.88
C TYR A 171 23.62 3.24 -3.71
N SER A 172 24.77 2.95 -3.12
CA SER A 172 26.05 2.87 -3.84
C SER A 172 26.16 1.65 -4.78
N HIS A 173 25.35 0.61 -4.55
CA HIS A 173 25.33 -0.61 -5.34
C HIS A 173 24.58 -0.47 -6.66
N LYS A 174 24.94 -1.28 -7.64
CA LYS A 174 24.08 -1.58 -8.79
C LYS A 174 23.02 -2.61 -8.40
N TRP A 175 21.98 -2.68 -9.22
CA TRP A 175 20.92 -3.68 -9.05
C TRP A 175 21.48 -5.11 -9.01
N GLY A 176 22.44 -5.44 -9.88
CA GLY A 176 23.04 -6.77 -9.96
C GLY A 176 23.82 -7.19 -8.69
N ASP A 177 24.41 -6.23 -7.98
CA ASP A 177 25.30 -6.49 -6.84
C ASP A 177 24.56 -7.08 -5.64
N LEU A 178 23.29 -6.71 -5.47
CA LEU A 178 22.45 -7.13 -4.35
C LEU A 178 21.61 -8.37 -4.66
N GLY A 179 21.81 -9.02 -5.82
CA GLY A 179 20.99 -10.14 -6.27
C GLY A 179 21.00 -11.36 -5.32
N THR A 180 22.08 -11.56 -4.57
CA THR A 180 22.21 -12.64 -3.57
C THR A 180 21.73 -12.25 -2.17
N GLU A 181 21.60 -10.94 -1.90
CA GLU A 181 21.18 -10.41 -0.59
C GLU A 181 19.67 -10.16 -0.54
N ILE A 182 19.07 -9.77 -1.66
CA ILE A 182 17.66 -9.40 -1.78
C ILE A 182 16.93 -10.55 -2.46
N VAL A 183 16.34 -11.43 -1.65
CA VAL A 183 15.86 -12.75 -2.08
C VAL A 183 14.44 -13.05 -1.60
N ASN A 184 13.98 -12.37 -0.55
CA ASN A 184 12.66 -12.55 0.03
C ASN A 184 11.66 -11.63 -0.69
N PRO A 185 10.48 -12.12 -1.12
CA PRO A 185 9.45 -11.28 -1.70
C PRO A 185 8.81 -10.36 -0.64
N VAL A 186 8.07 -9.35 -1.09
CA VAL A 186 7.26 -8.48 -0.22
C VAL A 186 6.48 -9.32 0.80
N GLY A 187 6.69 -9.02 2.08
CA GLY A 187 6.36 -9.93 3.17
C GLY A 187 6.06 -9.22 4.49
N CYS A 188 6.05 -9.97 5.59
CA CYS A 188 5.65 -9.49 6.91
C CYS A 188 6.42 -8.24 7.35
N ALA A 189 7.76 -8.30 7.31
CA ALA A 189 8.66 -7.21 7.69
C ALA A 189 8.59 -5.97 6.78
N THR A 190 7.95 -6.04 5.60
CA THR A 190 7.73 -4.85 4.77
C THR A 190 6.74 -3.88 5.42
N CYS A 191 5.76 -4.40 6.17
CA CYS A 191 4.64 -3.60 6.70
C CYS A 191 4.48 -3.68 8.21
N HIS A 192 5.14 -4.63 8.88
CA HIS A 192 5.01 -4.83 10.31
C HIS A 192 6.35 -4.78 11.03
N ASP A 193 6.34 -4.19 12.22
CA ASP A 193 7.44 -4.28 13.17
C ASP A 193 7.55 -5.70 13.73
N SER A 194 8.71 -6.35 13.60
CA SER A 194 8.94 -7.76 13.97
C SER A 194 8.67 -8.08 15.45
N GLU A 195 8.83 -7.11 16.35
CA GLU A 195 8.68 -7.28 17.79
C GLU A 195 7.24 -7.09 18.27
N THR A 196 6.56 -6.08 17.75
CA THR A 196 5.23 -5.65 18.22
C THR A 196 4.10 -6.05 17.28
N MET A 197 4.40 -6.31 16.02
CA MET A 197 3.45 -6.52 14.92
C MET A 197 2.55 -5.33 14.61
N ASN A 198 2.86 -4.17 15.17
CA ASN A 198 2.25 -2.91 14.73
C ASN A 198 2.61 -2.64 13.27
N LEU A 199 1.71 -1.93 12.57
CA LEU A 199 2.03 -1.42 11.24
C LEU A 199 3.21 -0.46 11.36
N ASN A 200 4.20 -0.66 10.50
CA ASN A 200 5.46 0.08 10.52
C ASN A 200 5.81 0.58 9.12
N ILE A 201 6.43 1.75 9.06
CA ILE A 201 6.99 2.32 7.83
C ILE A 201 8.50 2.11 7.90
N SER A 202 8.98 1.17 7.10
CA SER A 202 10.40 0.81 7.01
C SER A 202 11.14 1.55 5.91
N GLN A 203 10.42 2.19 4.97
CA GLN A 203 11.00 2.88 3.82
C GLN A 203 11.33 4.35 4.10
N PRO A 204 12.62 4.76 4.10
CA PRO A 204 13.01 6.15 4.36
C PRO A 204 12.38 7.16 3.40
N ALA A 205 12.22 6.80 2.12
CA ALA A 205 11.66 7.70 1.11
C ALA A 205 10.26 8.23 1.47
N LEU A 206 9.41 7.41 2.11
CA LEU A 206 8.07 7.84 2.54
C LEU A 206 8.15 8.81 3.72
N ILE A 207 9.06 8.56 4.67
CA ILE A 207 9.29 9.41 5.83
C ILE A 207 9.82 10.78 5.38
N GLU A 208 10.82 10.78 4.50
CA GLU A 208 11.42 11.98 3.93
C GLU A 208 10.41 12.79 3.10
N ALA A 209 9.55 12.12 2.33
CA ALA A 209 8.49 12.79 1.57
C ALA A 209 7.50 13.52 2.50
N TYR A 210 7.08 12.88 3.59
CA TYR A 210 6.22 13.53 4.59
C TYR A 210 6.92 14.72 5.25
N GLN A 211 8.20 14.58 5.60
CA GLN A 211 9.01 15.68 6.14
C GLN A 211 9.12 16.85 5.15
N ALA A 212 9.33 16.57 3.86
CA ALA A 212 9.40 17.59 2.80
C ALA A 212 8.07 18.36 2.64
N MET A 213 6.94 17.71 2.91
CA MET A 213 5.62 18.34 2.97
C MET A 213 5.36 19.12 4.27
N GLY A 214 6.31 19.15 5.21
CA GLY A 214 6.14 19.72 6.54
C GLY A 214 5.19 18.90 7.44
N LYS A 215 5.03 17.61 7.16
CA LYS A 215 4.18 16.67 7.91
C LYS A 215 5.02 15.69 8.71
N ASP A 216 4.46 15.24 9.83
CA ASP A 216 5.06 14.25 10.71
C ASP A 216 4.30 12.93 10.54
N ILE A 217 4.95 11.94 9.94
CA ILE A 217 4.33 10.66 9.59
C ILE A 217 4.00 9.82 10.83
N GLU A 218 4.70 10.04 11.95
CA GLU A 218 4.46 9.35 13.23
C GLU A 218 3.13 9.74 13.87
N LYS A 219 2.52 10.83 13.41
CA LYS A 219 1.18 11.27 13.85
C LYS A 219 0.05 10.63 13.06
N ALA A 220 0.36 9.77 12.10
CA ALA A 220 -0.65 9.04 11.34
C ALA A 220 -1.56 8.23 12.27
N THR A 221 -2.86 8.36 12.07
CA THR A 221 -3.87 7.57 12.78
C THR A 221 -3.77 6.09 12.36
N PRO A 222 -4.28 5.16 13.17
CA PRO A 222 -4.35 3.75 12.77
C PRO A 222 -5.08 3.49 11.44
N GLN A 223 -6.03 4.36 11.07
CA GLN A 223 -6.73 4.25 9.78
C GLN A 223 -5.87 4.77 8.62
N GLU A 224 -5.10 5.84 8.80
CA GLU A 224 -4.16 6.30 7.79
C GLU A 224 -3.02 5.29 7.58
N MET A 225 -2.52 4.68 8.65
CA MET A 225 -1.48 3.64 8.57
C MET A 225 -1.90 2.44 7.72
N ARG A 226 -3.19 2.12 7.65
CA ARG A 226 -3.76 1.07 6.77
C ARG A 226 -3.69 1.39 5.28
N SER A 227 -3.32 2.62 4.92
CA SER A 227 -2.97 3.03 3.56
C SER A 227 -1.47 3.34 3.42
N LEU A 228 -0.84 3.93 4.45
CA LEU A 228 0.57 4.33 4.38
C LEU A 228 1.55 3.16 4.22
N VAL A 229 1.25 1.99 4.80
CA VAL A 229 2.08 0.81 4.55
C VAL A 229 2.10 0.39 3.07
N CYS A 230 1.03 0.68 2.33
CA CYS A 230 0.98 0.51 0.87
C CYS A 230 1.74 1.63 0.15
N ALA A 231 1.61 2.87 0.64
CA ALA A 231 2.28 4.06 0.10
C ALA A 231 3.81 4.05 0.27
N GLN A 232 4.38 3.04 0.93
CA GLN A 232 5.82 2.79 0.88
C GLN A 232 6.31 2.40 -0.52
N CYS A 233 5.40 1.89 -1.38
CA CYS A 233 5.73 1.32 -2.69
C CYS A 233 4.79 1.78 -3.80
N HIS A 234 3.50 1.91 -3.52
CA HIS A 234 2.43 2.20 -4.48
C HIS A 234 2.25 3.72 -4.69
N VAL A 235 3.30 4.34 -5.21
CA VAL A 235 3.46 5.80 -5.35
C VAL A 235 4.27 6.18 -6.58
N GLU A 236 4.15 7.43 -7.00
CA GLU A 236 5.09 8.07 -7.91
C GLU A 236 6.46 8.23 -7.25
N TYR A 237 7.53 8.00 -8.02
CA TYR A 237 8.89 8.22 -7.56
C TYR A 237 9.86 8.45 -8.71
N TYR A 238 10.93 9.17 -8.41
CA TYR A 238 12.10 9.29 -9.27
C TYR A 238 13.39 8.92 -8.53
N PHE A 239 14.50 8.89 -9.28
CA PHE A 239 15.83 8.64 -8.72
C PHE A 239 16.63 9.95 -8.61
N ALA A 240 16.77 10.46 -7.39
CA ALA A 240 17.45 11.70 -7.09
C ALA A 240 18.98 11.55 -7.05
N GLY A 241 19.68 12.55 -7.60
CA GLY A 241 21.13 12.67 -7.56
C GLY A 241 21.89 11.56 -8.31
N ASP A 242 23.20 11.53 -8.10
CA ASP A 242 24.10 10.56 -8.73
C ASP A 242 23.93 9.16 -8.14
N GLN A 243 23.62 9.08 -6.84
CA GLN A 243 23.36 7.83 -6.12
C GLN A 243 21.99 7.20 -6.44
N LYS A 244 21.13 7.89 -7.20
CA LYS A 244 19.81 7.38 -7.61
C LYS A 244 18.92 7.00 -6.43
N VAL A 245 18.88 7.85 -5.41
CA VAL A 245 18.06 7.66 -4.21
C VAL A 245 16.57 7.71 -4.60
N VAL A 246 15.74 6.79 -4.10
CA VAL A 246 14.29 6.85 -4.32
C VAL A 246 13.73 8.08 -3.62
N THR A 247 13.04 8.94 -4.37
CA THR A 247 12.43 10.16 -3.83
C THR A 247 11.03 10.33 -4.39
N PHE A 248 10.08 10.66 -3.51
CA PHE A 248 8.69 10.94 -3.91
C PHE A 248 8.56 12.44 -4.18
N PRO A 249 8.05 12.87 -5.34
CA PRO A 249 8.01 14.28 -5.75
C PRO A 249 6.87 15.07 -5.08
N TRP A 250 6.67 14.88 -3.77
CA TRP A 250 5.47 15.34 -3.05
C TRP A 250 5.59 16.71 -2.37
N LYS A 251 6.76 17.33 -2.45
CA LYS A 251 7.08 18.57 -1.72
C LYS A 251 6.04 19.68 -1.97
N GLU A 252 5.64 19.85 -3.22
CA GLU A 252 4.68 20.87 -3.63
C GLU A 252 3.22 20.36 -3.67
N GLY A 253 3.01 19.07 -3.38
CA GLY A 253 1.71 18.40 -3.43
C GLY A 253 1.75 17.08 -4.21
N MET A 254 0.61 16.43 -4.36
CA MET A 254 0.48 15.07 -4.94
C MET A 254 -0.40 15.03 -6.19
N SER A 255 -0.97 16.16 -6.63
CA SER A 255 -1.65 16.22 -7.92
C SER A 255 -0.63 16.15 -9.07
N VAL A 256 -1.11 15.77 -10.26
CA VAL A 256 -0.23 15.68 -11.44
C VAL A 256 0.38 17.04 -11.78
N GLU A 257 -0.37 18.13 -11.62
CA GLU A 257 0.11 19.48 -11.88
C GLU A 257 1.17 19.94 -10.85
N GLU A 258 1.01 19.58 -9.58
CA GLU A 258 1.99 19.88 -8.53
C GLU A 258 3.29 19.08 -8.73
N ILE A 259 3.18 17.80 -9.11
CA ILE A 259 4.32 16.93 -9.40
C ILE A 259 5.04 17.39 -10.68
N GLU A 260 4.30 17.78 -11.72
CA GLU A 260 4.88 18.36 -12.95
C GLU A 260 5.65 19.65 -12.63
N ALA A 261 5.04 20.59 -11.89
CA ALA A 261 5.69 21.82 -11.47
C ALA A 261 6.94 21.57 -10.59
N TYR A 262 6.91 20.52 -9.75
CA TYR A 262 8.07 20.11 -8.97
C TYR A 262 9.24 19.70 -9.87
N TYR A 263 9.01 18.85 -10.88
CA TYR A 263 10.04 18.42 -11.82
C TYR A 263 10.57 19.57 -12.70
N ASP A 264 9.68 20.44 -13.15
CA ASP A 264 10.04 21.61 -13.97
C ASP A 264 10.94 22.59 -13.21
N ALA A 265 10.74 22.75 -11.90
CA ALA A 265 11.49 23.71 -11.08
C ALA A 265 13.01 23.44 -11.03
N PHE A 266 13.45 22.22 -11.37
CA PHE A 266 14.87 21.86 -11.47
C PHE A 266 15.21 21.15 -12.78
N GLU A 267 14.36 21.31 -13.81
CA GLU A 267 14.54 20.76 -15.16
C GLU A 267 14.84 19.25 -15.15
N PHE A 268 14.12 18.48 -14.31
CA PHE A 268 14.34 17.04 -14.21
C PHE A 268 14.01 16.32 -15.53
N THR A 269 14.75 15.26 -15.81
CA THR A 269 14.51 14.41 -16.98
C THR A 269 14.86 12.97 -16.62
N ASP A 270 13.87 12.07 -16.73
CA ASP A 270 14.11 10.63 -16.59
C ASP A 270 14.86 10.09 -17.82
N TRP A 271 14.44 10.51 -19.01
CA TRP A 271 15.12 10.17 -20.25
C TRP A 271 14.86 11.17 -21.37
N VAL A 272 15.78 11.22 -22.33
CA VAL A 272 15.56 11.93 -23.59
C VAL A 272 14.90 10.98 -24.58
N HIS A 273 13.71 11.35 -25.06
CA HIS A 273 12.92 10.51 -25.94
C HIS A 273 13.69 10.12 -27.22
N GLY A 274 13.71 8.83 -27.54
CA GLY A 274 14.53 8.27 -28.61
C GLY A 274 14.21 8.78 -30.00
N LEU A 275 12.96 9.21 -30.23
CA LEU A 275 12.49 9.70 -31.53
C LEU A 275 12.45 11.24 -31.59
N SER A 276 11.62 11.85 -30.74
CA SER A 276 11.38 13.30 -30.73
C SER A 276 12.49 14.12 -30.06
N LYS A 277 13.37 13.48 -29.28
CA LYS A 277 14.41 14.14 -28.47
C LYS A 277 13.89 15.05 -27.35
N ALA A 278 12.60 14.95 -27.02
CA ALA A 278 12.02 15.66 -25.89
C ALA A 278 12.59 15.13 -24.56
N PRO A 279 12.84 16.00 -23.56
CA PRO A 279 13.07 15.57 -22.18
C PRO A 279 11.76 15.02 -21.59
N MET A 280 11.78 13.80 -21.10
CA MET A 280 10.58 13.10 -20.65
C MET A 280 10.63 12.82 -19.15
N LEU A 281 9.44 12.82 -18.55
CA LEU A 281 9.15 12.35 -17.21
C LEU A 281 8.45 10.99 -17.28
N LYS A 282 8.78 10.08 -16.38
CA LYS A 282 8.13 8.77 -16.32
C LYS A 282 7.30 8.67 -15.04
N ALA A 283 5.98 8.57 -15.20
CA ALA A 283 5.09 8.22 -14.09
C ALA A 283 5.11 6.71 -13.74
N GLN A 284 5.30 6.38 -12.46
CA GLN A 284 5.28 5.04 -11.87
C GLN A 284 4.10 4.92 -10.91
N HIS A 285 3.14 4.04 -11.22
CA HIS A 285 2.08 3.56 -10.31
C HIS A 285 1.68 4.54 -9.17
N PRO A 286 1.14 5.74 -9.49
CA PRO A 286 0.76 6.76 -8.51
C PRO A 286 -0.55 6.39 -7.79
N ASP A 287 -0.61 5.16 -7.27
CA ASP A 287 -1.84 4.56 -6.77
C ASP A 287 -2.33 5.30 -5.53
N TYR A 288 -1.43 5.65 -4.60
CA TYR A 288 -1.78 6.40 -3.39
C TYR A 288 -2.22 7.82 -3.72
N GLU A 289 -1.47 8.54 -4.55
CA GLU A 289 -1.77 9.91 -4.96
C GLU A 289 -3.13 10.00 -5.64
N VAL A 290 -3.38 9.13 -6.63
CA VAL A 290 -4.67 9.08 -7.34
C VAL A 290 -5.79 8.64 -6.41
N PHE A 291 -5.53 7.69 -5.50
CA PHE A 291 -6.51 7.25 -4.50
C PHE A 291 -6.95 8.39 -3.58
N LEU A 292 -6.03 9.25 -3.14
CA LEU A 292 -6.35 10.40 -2.27
C LEU A 292 -7.33 11.39 -2.91
N LEU A 293 -7.32 11.51 -4.25
CA LEU A 293 -8.27 12.33 -5.00
C LEU A 293 -9.67 11.71 -5.08
N GLY A 294 -9.79 10.40 -4.83
CA GLY A 294 -11.03 9.63 -4.97
C GLY A 294 -11.98 9.76 -3.78
N THR A 295 -13.28 9.55 -4.04
CA THR A 295 -14.34 9.64 -3.02
C THR A 295 -14.14 8.67 -1.85
N HIS A 296 -13.56 7.48 -2.07
CA HIS A 296 -13.32 6.52 -0.99
C HIS A 296 -12.34 7.08 0.05
N SER A 297 -11.19 7.62 -0.39
CA SER A 297 -10.21 8.23 0.50
C SER A 297 -10.78 9.46 1.22
N GLN A 298 -11.48 10.34 0.48
CA GLN A 298 -12.15 11.50 1.07
C GLN A 298 -13.21 11.15 2.15
N ARG A 299 -13.64 9.89 2.20
CA ARG A 299 -14.57 9.36 3.21
C ARG A 299 -13.87 8.50 4.26
N GLY A 300 -12.55 8.48 4.29
CA GLY A 300 -11.75 7.78 5.30
C GLY A 300 -11.64 6.27 5.09
N VAL A 301 -12.02 5.75 3.92
CA VAL A 301 -11.74 4.35 3.53
C VAL A 301 -10.23 4.23 3.30
N SER A 302 -9.64 3.11 3.70
CA SER A 302 -8.22 2.80 3.53
C SER A 302 -7.98 1.78 2.42
N CYS A 303 -6.73 1.67 1.95
CA CYS A 303 -6.33 0.62 1.00
C CYS A 303 -6.71 -0.77 1.53
N ALA A 304 -6.42 -1.02 2.80
CA ALA A 304 -6.69 -2.30 3.47
C ALA A 304 -8.20 -2.63 3.59
N ASP A 305 -9.11 -1.65 3.56
CA ASP A 305 -10.55 -1.95 3.63
C ASP A 305 -11.04 -2.70 2.37
N CYS A 306 -10.42 -2.44 1.22
CA CYS A 306 -10.77 -3.10 -0.05
C CYS A 306 -9.83 -4.26 -0.38
N HIS A 307 -8.53 -4.13 -0.11
CA HIS A 307 -7.52 -5.11 -0.55
C HIS A 307 -7.12 -6.12 0.53
N MET A 308 -7.46 -5.84 1.79
CA MET A 308 -7.19 -6.74 2.94
C MET A 308 -8.45 -6.87 3.82
N PRO A 309 -9.59 -7.32 3.25
CA PRO A 309 -10.84 -7.40 3.99
C PRO A 309 -10.71 -8.34 5.18
N TYR A 310 -11.54 -8.11 6.21
CA TYR A 310 -11.54 -8.99 7.36
C TYR A 310 -12.23 -10.32 7.05
N ASN A 311 -11.61 -11.41 7.47
CA ASN A 311 -12.19 -12.76 7.50
C ASN A 311 -12.52 -13.16 8.95
N SER A 312 -13.39 -14.15 9.11
CA SER A 312 -13.67 -14.79 10.40
C SER A 312 -13.55 -16.31 10.27
N GLU A 313 -12.80 -16.92 11.17
CA GLU A 313 -12.65 -18.37 11.28
C GLU A 313 -12.75 -18.78 12.75
N GLY A 314 -13.72 -19.63 13.09
CA GLY A 314 -13.90 -20.10 14.47
C GLY A 314 -14.14 -18.97 15.49
N GLY A 315 -14.71 -17.83 15.06
CA GLY A 315 -14.94 -16.66 15.91
C GLY A 315 -13.76 -15.69 16.01
N ILE A 316 -12.59 -16.04 15.47
CA ILE A 316 -11.41 -15.16 15.41
C ILE A 316 -11.49 -14.31 14.14
N LYS A 317 -11.29 -13.00 14.28
CA LYS A 317 -11.26 -12.06 13.15
C LYS A 317 -9.82 -11.76 12.77
N TYR A 318 -9.50 -11.85 11.48
CA TYR A 318 -8.15 -11.56 10.96
C TYR A 318 -8.24 -10.85 9.60
N SER A 319 -7.17 -10.16 9.22
CA SER A 319 -7.09 -9.50 7.91
C SER A 319 -6.64 -10.50 6.84
N ASP A 320 -7.35 -10.53 5.70
CA ASP A 320 -6.92 -11.31 4.54
C ASP A 320 -5.67 -10.68 3.91
N HIS A 321 -4.55 -11.42 3.90
CA HIS A 321 -3.30 -10.93 3.30
C HIS A 321 -3.11 -11.39 1.84
N GLN A 322 -4.12 -12.01 1.22
CA GLN A 322 -4.14 -12.22 -0.23
C GLN A 322 -4.46 -10.90 -0.95
N ILE A 323 -3.51 -9.97 -0.96
CA ILE A 323 -3.63 -8.67 -1.61
C ILE A 323 -3.79 -8.89 -3.11
N MET A 324 -4.98 -8.54 -3.62
CA MET A 324 -5.34 -8.69 -5.02
C MET A 324 -6.52 -7.78 -5.40
N SER A 325 -7.09 -7.95 -6.59
CA SER A 325 -8.27 -7.21 -7.02
C SER A 325 -9.45 -7.43 -6.04
N PRO A 326 -10.07 -6.35 -5.49
CA PRO A 326 -11.21 -6.45 -4.59
C PRO A 326 -12.45 -7.08 -5.25
N LEU A 327 -12.50 -7.06 -6.59
CA LEU A 327 -13.59 -7.63 -7.38
C LEU A 327 -13.67 -9.15 -7.31
N LYS A 328 -12.66 -9.85 -6.75
CA LYS A 328 -12.76 -11.30 -6.49
C LYS A 328 -13.59 -11.63 -5.25
N LYS A 329 -13.72 -10.69 -4.31
CA LYS A 329 -14.28 -10.91 -2.96
C LYS A 329 -15.29 -9.80 -2.62
N VAL A 330 -16.19 -9.48 -3.55
CA VAL A 330 -17.09 -8.31 -3.46
C VAL A 330 -17.97 -8.36 -2.21
N ASP A 331 -18.35 -9.55 -1.76
CA ASP A 331 -19.10 -9.81 -0.52
C ASP A 331 -18.37 -9.32 0.74
N LYS A 332 -17.04 -9.42 0.75
CA LYS A 332 -16.18 -9.04 1.88
C LYS A 332 -15.54 -7.67 1.74
N THR A 333 -15.51 -7.11 0.53
CA THR A 333 -14.85 -5.83 0.24
C THR A 333 -15.87 -4.72 0.08
N CYS A 334 -16.74 -4.79 -0.93
CA CYS A 334 -17.67 -3.72 -1.26
C CYS A 334 -18.98 -3.81 -0.45
N GLN A 335 -19.55 -5.01 -0.31
CA GLN A 335 -20.87 -5.20 0.31
C GLN A 335 -20.90 -5.03 1.83
N VAL A 336 -19.75 -4.83 2.46
CA VAL A 336 -19.66 -4.40 3.87
C VAL A 336 -20.18 -2.97 4.06
N CYS A 337 -20.12 -2.14 3.00
CA CYS A 337 -20.56 -0.75 3.00
C CYS A 337 -21.74 -0.50 2.04
N HIS A 338 -21.80 -1.23 0.92
CA HIS A 338 -22.80 -1.03 -0.13
C HIS A 338 -23.91 -2.08 -0.07
N ARG A 339 -25.15 -1.67 -0.39
CA ARG A 339 -26.34 -2.54 -0.39
C ARG A 339 -26.75 -3.04 -1.78
N ASP A 340 -26.01 -2.64 -2.82
CA ASP A 340 -26.23 -3.11 -4.19
C ASP A 340 -25.75 -4.56 -4.37
N SER A 341 -26.26 -5.24 -5.40
CA SER A 341 -25.80 -6.58 -5.77
C SER A 341 -24.34 -6.56 -6.25
N GLU A 342 -23.66 -7.70 -6.11
CA GLU A 342 -22.26 -7.87 -6.56
C GLU A 342 -22.09 -7.49 -8.04
N GLU A 343 -22.96 -8.00 -8.91
CA GLU A 343 -22.96 -7.68 -10.34
C GLU A 343 -23.03 -6.17 -10.61
N LYS A 344 -23.91 -5.47 -9.89
CA LYS A 344 -24.12 -4.03 -10.08
C LYS A 344 -22.89 -3.23 -9.63
N LEU A 345 -22.28 -3.63 -8.51
CA LEU A 345 -21.04 -3.01 -8.01
C LEU A 345 -19.87 -3.24 -8.98
N ILE A 346 -19.72 -4.44 -9.53
CA ILE A 346 -18.72 -4.75 -10.55
C ILE A 346 -18.95 -3.89 -11.81
N ASN A 347 -20.21 -3.74 -12.25
CA ASN A 347 -20.54 -2.95 -13.43
C ASN A 347 -20.21 -1.46 -13.25
N TYR A 348 -20.42 -0.87 -12.06
CA TYR A 348 -19.98 0.51 -11.80
C TYR A 348 -18.46 0.68 -11.97
N VAL A 349 -17.68 -0.30 -11.49
CA VAL A 349 -16.23 -0.28 -11.65
C VAL A 349 -15.84 -0.38 -13.12
N TYR A 350 -16.49 -1.27 -13.88
CA TYR A 350 -16.24 -1.41 -15.31
C TYR A 350 -16.62 -0.17 -16.11
N GLU A 351 -17.72 0.50 -15.80
CA GLU A 351 -18.11 1.75 -16.48
C GLU A 351 -17.05 2.85 -16.29
N ILE A 352 -16.48 2.98 -15.09
CA ILE A 352 -15.42 3.96 -14.82
C ILE A 352 -14.12 3.56 -15.53
N GLN A 353 -13.74 2.28 -15.47
CA GLN A 353 -12.55 1.78 -16.16
C GLN A 353 -12.66 1.90 -17.69
N ASP A 354 -13.85 1.67 -18.26
CA ASP A 354 -14.12 1.86 -19.68
C ASP A 354 -13.90 3.31 -20.09
N LYS A 355 -14.46 4.27 -19.34
CA LYS A 355 -14.27 5.72 -19.60
C LYS A 355 -12.81 6.13 -19.49
N ALA A 356 -12.10 5.65 -18.46
CA ALA A 356 -10.68 5.94 -18.29
C ALA A 356 -9.84 5.37 -19.45
N ASN A 357 -10.13 4.14 -19.89
CA ASN A 357 -9.45 3.51 -21.01
C ASN A 357 -9.78 4.17 -22.35
N GLU A 358 -11.02 4.63 -22.55
CA GLU A 358 -11.40 5.38 -23.75
C GLU A 358 -10.57 6.66 -23.88
N ILE A 359 -10.45 7.43 -22.80
CA ILE A 359 -9.62 8.65 -22.78
C ILE A 359 -8.15 8.28 -23.01
N ARG A 360 -7.63 7.27 -22.29
CA ARG A 360 -6.25 6.82 -22.42
C ARG A 360 -5.89 6.36 -23.83
N ASN A 361 -6.81 5.75 -24.57
CA ASN A 361 -6.55 5.29 -25.94
C ASN A 361 -6.64 6.42 -26.96
N ARG A 362 -7.24 7.56 -26.59
CA ARG A 362 -7.38 8.72 -27.46
C ARG A 362 -6.18 9.68 -27.35
N VAL A 363 -5.58 9.80 -26.17
CA VAL A 363 -4.36 10.58 -25.92
C VAL A 363 -3.12 9.73 -26.20
#